data_AF-A0A8T6S1G9-F1
#
_entry.id   AF-A0A8T6S1G9-F1
#
_cell.length_a   1.000
_cell.length_b   1.000
_cell.length_c   1.000
_cell.angle_alpha   90.00
_cell.angle_beta   90.00
_cell.angle_gamma   90.00
#
_symmetry.space_group_name_H-M   'P 1'
#
loop_
_entity.id
_entity.type
_entity.pdbx_description
1 polymer ?
#
loop_
_entity_poly.entity_id
_entity_poly.type
_entity_poly.pdbx_seq_one_letter_code
_entity_poly.pdbx_strand_id
1 'polypeptide(L)'
;QTVTIPKDGSVFIKGCSFNADPSYNYQVEVQDSKKVDIFFVPSIDEKYKVDAGESFDYYSDINCLGLQKSSKSGTCTIADSGGILVVNSDSLGSVVADIYLEEK
;
A
#
# COMPACT_ATOMS: atom_id res chain seq x y z
N GLN A 1 8.11 -1.69 -8.82
CA GLN A 1 8.26 -3.15 -8.71
C GLN A 1 6.93 -3.82 -8.95
N THR A 2 6.93 -4.97 -9.63
CA THR A 2 5.73 -5.79 -9.85
C THR A 2 5.60 -6.81 -8.72
N VAL A 3 4.41 -6.95 -8.15
CA VAL A 3 4.12 -7.87 -7.05
C VAL A 3 2.88 -8.70 -7.35
N THR A 4 2.90 -9.96 -6.91
CA THR A 4 1.71 -10.83 -6.90
C THR A 4 1.22 -10.97 -5.47
N ILE A 5 0.00 -10.54 -5.21
CA ILE A 5 -0.64 -10.56 -3.90
C ILE A 5 -1.64 -11.72 -3.89
N PRO A 6 -1.48 -12.74 -3.03
CA PRO A 6 -2.42 -13.86 -2.96
C PRO A 6 -3.80 -13.38 -2.52
N LYS A 7 -4.81 -14.25 -2.70
CA LYS A 7 -6.15 -14.00 -2.17
C LYS A 7 -6.07 -13.78 -0.66
N ASP A 8 -6.81 -12.78 -0.15
CA ASP A 8 -6.85 -12.38 1.26
C ASP A 8 -5.48 -11.98 1.83
N GLY A 9 -4.50 -11.71 0.95
CA GLY A 9 -3.15 -11.34 1.32
C GLY A 9 -2.87 -9.85 1.15
N SER A 10 -1.71 -9.45 1.66
CA SER A 10 -1.21 -8.09 1.55
C SER A 10 0.28 -8.04 1.24
N VAL A 11 0.75 -6.88 0.78
CA VAL A 11 2.18 -6.59 0.57
C VAL A 11 2.53 -5.22 1.14
N PHE A 12 3.64 -5.16 1.86
CA PHE A 12 4.20 -3.92 2.39
C PHE A 12 5.47 -3.56 1.63
N ILE A 13 5.55 -2.33 1.14
CA ILE A 13 6.74 -1.77 0.53
C ILE A 13 7.16 -0.57 1.37
N LYS A 14 8.32 -0.71 2.01
CA LYS A 14 8.92 0.38 2.77
C LYS A 14 9.49 1.42 1.81
N GLY A 15 9.29 2.69 2.13
CA GLY A 15 10.07 3.76 1.53
C GLY A 15 11.50 3.77 2.08
N CYS A 16 12.48 4.11 1.24
CA CYS A 16 13.84 4.38 1.71
C CYS A 16 13.98 5.89 1.85
N SER A 17 14.28 6.38 3.06
CA SER A 17 14.60 7.79 3.33
C SER A 17 15.52 7.90 4.53
N PHE A 18 16.25 9.03 4.59
CA PHE A 18 17.02 9.46 5.77
C PHE A 18 16.32 10.60 6.53
N ASN A 19 15.17 11.08 6.04
CA ASN A 19 14.34 12.09 6.69
C ASN A 19 13.44 11.44 7.75
N ALA A 20 13.09 12.18 8.80
CA ALA A 20 12.17 11.70 9.84
C ALA A 20 10.72 11.61 9.32
N ASP A 21 10.32 12.56 8.46
CA ASP A 21 8.99 12.67 7.86
C ASP A 21 9.07 12.71 6.33
N PRO A 22 9.50 11.61 5.67
CA PRO A 22 9.60 11.57 4.22
C PRO A 22 8.25 11.74 3.53
N SER A 23 8.29 12.38 2.36
CA SER A 23 7.16 12.47 1.44
C SER A 23 7.43 11.59 0.23
N TYR A 24 6.53 10.67 -0.07
CA TYR A 24 6.68 9.74 -1.17
C TYR A 24 5.68 10.04 -2.29
N ASN A 25 6.18 10.20 -3.51
CA ASN A 25 5.38 10.05 -4.71
C ASN A 25 5.15 8.57 -4.95
N TYR A 26 3.91 8.17 -5.18
CA TYR A 26 3.57 6.78 -5.42
C TYR A 26 2.64 6.62 -6.62
N GLN A 27 2.71 5.45 -7.23
CA GLN A 27 1.76 4.98 -8.22
C GLN A 27 1.54 3.47 -8.00
N VAL A 28 0.28 3.07 -7.95
CA VAL A 28 -0.14 1.68 -7.93
C VAL A 28 -1.01 1.47 -9.16
N GLU A 29 -0.66 0.47 -9.96
CA GLU A 29 -1.41 0.05 -11.14
C GLU A 29 -1.69 -1.45 -11.04
N VAL A 30 -2.97 -1.81 -11.03
CA VAL A 30 -3.42 -3.19 -10.89
C VAL A 30 -3.67 -3.74 -12.29
N GLN A 31 -3.11 -4.91 -12.56
CA GLN A 31 -3.36 -5.62 -13.81
C GLN A 31 -4.74 -6.29 -13.78
N ASP A 32 -5.30 -6.50 -14.96
CA ASP A 32 -6.67 -6.99 -15.16
C ASP A 32 -7.75 -6.05 -14.57
N SER A 33 -9.02 -6.41 -14.70
CA SER A 33 -10.15 -5.64 -14.13
C SER A 33 -10.29 -5.79 -12.60
N LYS A 34 -9.21 -6.11 -11.89
CA LYS A 34 -9.17 -6.34 -10.44
C LYS A 34 -8.93 -5.04 -9.68
N LYS A 35 -9.12 -5.10 -8.36
CA LYS A 35 -9.01 -3.95 -7.47
C LYS A 35 -8.28 -4.30 -6.19
N VAL A 36 -7.54 -3.34 -5.67
CA VAL A 36 -6.85 -3.43 -4.38
C VAL A 36 -7.25 -2.26 -3.48
N ASP A 37 -7.09 -2.45 -2.19
CA ASP A 37 -7.08 -1.38 -1.22
C ASP A 37 -5.63 -0.95 -0.96
N ILE A 38 -5.41 0.36 -0.89
CA ILE A 38 -4.10 0.98 -0.76
C ILE A 38 -4.12 1.83 0.50
N PHE A 39 -3.14 1.63 1.38
CA PHE A 39 -2.97 2.38 2.60
C PHE A 39 -1.51 2.72 2.77
N PHE A 40 -1.20 3.95 3.17
CA PHE A 40 0.05 4.19 3.87
C PHE A 40 -0.13 3.82 5.34
N VAL A 41 0.88 3.17 5.91
CA VAL A 41 0.85 2.64 7.28
C VAL A 41 2.14 3.00 8.03
N PRO A 42 2.09 3.16 9.37
CA PRO A 42 3.24 3.59 10.17
C PRO A 42 4.38 2.56 10.24
N SER A 43 4.12 1.27 10.06
CA SER A 43 5.15 0.23 10.06
C SER A 43 4.71 -1.03 9.32
N ILE A 44 5.64 -1.99 9.17
CA ILE A 44 5.33 -3.32 8.65
C ILE A 44 4.39 -4.12 9.56
N ASP A 45 4.25 -3.76 10.84
CA ASP A 45 3.40 -4.49 11.78
C ASP A 45 1.93 -4.46 11.36
N GLU A 46 1.51 -3.39 10.70
CA GLU A 46 0.16 -3.24 10.16
C GLU A 46 -0.15 -4.28 9.08
N LYS A 47 0.86 -4.73 8.33
CA LYS A 47 0.72 -5.86 7.40
C LYS A 47 0.36 -7.14 8.13
N TYR A 48 1.04 -7.42 9.26
CA TYR A 48 0.79 -8.63 10.04
C TYR A 48 -0.60 -8.61 10.68
N LYS A 49 -1.05 -7.43 11.15
CA LYS A 49 -2.43 -7.25 11.65
C LYS A 49 -3.46 -7.50 10.54
N VAL A 50 -3.26 -6.95 9.34
CA VAL A 50 -4.13 -7.21 8.17
C VAL A 50 -4.19 -8.69 7.84
N ASP A 51 -3.04 -9.36 7.74
CA ASP A 51 -2.98 -10.79 7.41
C ASP A 51 -3.60 -11.68 8.52
N ALA A 52 -3.64 -11.20 9.76
CA ALA A 52 -4.30 -11.85 10.89
C ALA A 52 -5.81 -11.55 11.00
N GLY A 53 -6.34 -10.65 10.15
CA GLY A 53 -7.73 -10.19 10.22
C GLY A 53 -8.01 -9.25 11.41
N GLU A 54 -6.97 -8.61 11.95
CA GLU A 54 -7.06 -7.65 13.04
C GLU A 54 -7.24 -6.22 12.52
N SER A 55 -7.65 -5.31 13.42
CA SER A 55 -7.64 -3.87 13.11
C SER A 55 -6.22 -3.35 13.03
N PHE A 56 -5.97 -2.42 12.10
CA PHE A 56 -4.65 -1.87 11.83
C PHE A 56 -4.72 -0.34 11.66
N ASP A 57 -3.59 0.33 11.88
CA ASP A 57 -3.44 1.77 11.78
C ASP A 57 -3.01 2.18 10.37
N TYR A 58 -3.56 3.29 9.88
CA TYR A 58 -3.21 3.85 8.58
C TYR A 58 -3.33 5.37 8.57
N TYR A 59 -2.61 6.02 7.65
CA TYR A 59 -2.72 7.46 7.45
C TYR A 59 -4.03 7.81 6.74
N SER A 60 -4.89 8.59 7.40
CA SER A 60 -6.24 8.90 6.92
C SER A 60 -6.32 10.04 5.89
N ASP A 61 -5.19 10.62 5.50
CA ASP A 61 -5.16 11.63 4.43
C ASP A 61 -5.65 11.01 3.12
N ILE A 62 -6.46 11.76 2.36
CA ILE A 62 -7.04 11.28 1.09
C ILE A 62 -5.98 10.91 0.04
N ASN A 63 -4.77 11.46 0.15
CA ASN A 63 -3.65 11.12 -0.70
C ASN A 63 -2.91 9.87 -0.22
N CYS A 64 -3.12 9.43 1.02
CA CYS A 64 -2.45 8.29 1.64
C CYS A 64 -3.32 7.02 1.65
N LEU A 65 -4.56 7.07 1.15
CA LEU A 65 -5.46 5.93 1.08
C LEU A 65 -6.18 5.83 -0.27
N GLY A 66 -6.58 4.62 -0.63
CA GLY A 66 -7.34 4.36 -1.85
C GLY A 66 -8.04 3.01 -1.78
N LEU A 67 -9.36 3.03 -1.60
CA LEU A 67 -10.17 1.80 -1.54
C LEU A 67 -10.65 1.39 -2.93
N GLN A 68 -10.64 0.09 -3.20
CA GLN A 68 -11.17 -0.57 -4.39
C GLN A 68 -10.67 0.10 -5.68
N LYS A 69 -9.35 0.30 -5.76
CA LYS A 69 -8.68 0.98 -6.87
C LYS A 69 -8.03 -0.02 -7.82
N SER A 70 -8.23 0.17 -9.12
CA SER A 70 -7.42 -0.44 -10.16
C SER A 70 -6.18 0.40 -10.48
N SER A 71 -6.23 1.70 -10.17
CA SER A 71 -5.07 2.60 -10.27
C SER A 71 -5.21 3.73 -9.25
N LYS A 72 -4.09 4.15 -8.65
CA LYS A 72 -3.99 5.34 -7.81
C LYS A 72 -2.57 5.87 -7.86
N SER A 73 -2.44 7.19 -7.96
CA SER A 73 -1.20 7.90 -7.70
C SER A 73 -1.43 9.05 -6.73
N GLY A 74 -0.34 9.56 -6.15
CA GLY A 74 -0.38 10.70 -5.26
C GLY A 74 0.95 10.94 -4.57
N THR A 75 0.91 11.83 -3.58
CA THR A 75 2.02 12.10 -2.68
C THR A 75 1.52 11.95 -1.25
N CYS A 76 2.24 11.20 -0.42
CA CYS A 76 1.90 10.99 0.99
C CYS A 76 3.13 11.24 1.87
N THR A 77 2.95 11.97 2.97
CA THR A 77 3.99 12.20 3.99
C THR A 77 3.75 11.26 5.16
N ILE A 78 4.77 10.51 5.56
CA ILE A 78 4.69 9.49 6.60
C ILE A 78 5.94 9.52 7.49
N ALA A 79 5.89 8.84 8.63
CA ALA A 79 7.08 8.54 9.43
C ALA A 79 8.06 7.62 8.68
N ASP A 80 9.35 7.72 8.99
CA ASP A 80 10.47 6.94 8.40
C ASP A 80 10.33 5.41 8.51
N SER A 81 9.60 4.92 9.51
CA SER A 81 9.28 3.50 9.68
C SER A 81 8.20 3.00 8.73
N GLY A 82 7.44 3.94 8.13
CA GLY A 82 6.25 3.66 7.36
C GLY A 82 6.50 3.20 5.93
N GLY A 83 5.39 2.89 5.27
CA GLY A 83 5.41 2.47 3.87
C GLY A 83 4.00 2.33 3.31
N ILE A 84 3.95 1.87 2.05
CA ILE A 84 2.70 1.56 1.36
C ILE A 84 2.34 0.10 1.60
N LEU A 85 1.12 -0.13 2.07
CA LEU A 85 0.45 -1.41 2.23
C LEU A 85 -0.60 -1.55 1.14
N VAL A 86 -0.49 -2.58 0.33
CA VAL A 86 -1.47 -2.92 -0.70
C VAL A 86 -2.13 -4.23 -0.32
N VAL A 87 -3.45 -4.20 -0.16
CA VAL A 87 -4.27 -5.34 0.29
C VAL A 87 -5.09 -5.84 -0.88
N ASN A 88 -5.06 -7.14 -1.11
CA ASN A 88 -5.92 -7.77 -2.09
C ASN A 88 -7.37 -7.76 -1.58
N SER A 89 -8.13 -6.79 -2.09
CA SER A 89 -9.55 -6.62 -1.79
C SER A 89 -10.47 -7.36 -2.77
N ASP A 90 -9.90 -8.13 -3.70
CA ASP A 90 -10.63 -8.89 -4.70
C ASP A 90 -10.98 -10.29 -4.16
N SER A 91 -12.23 -10.70 -4.37
CA SER A 91 -12.72 -12.02 -3.94
C SER A 91 -12.15 -13.19 -4.75
N LEU A 92 -11.58 -12.91 -5.93
CA LEU A 92 -11.17 -13.89 -6.95
C LEU A 92 -9.66 -13.93 -7.17
N GLY A 93 -9.01 -14.82 -6.42
CA GLY A 93 -7.63 -15.24 -6.66
C GLY A 93 -6.58 -14.16 -6.35
N SER A 94 -5.39 -14.34 -6.91
CA SER A 94 -4.29 -13.39 -6.73
C SER A 94 -4.43 -12.16 -7.61
N VAL A 95 -3.90 -11.03 -7.13
CA VAL A 95 -3.81 -9.78 -7.89
C VAL A 95 -2.36 -9.50 -8.25
N VAL A 96 -2.11 -9.01 -9.46
CA VAL A 96 -0.79 -8.50 -9.87
C VAL A 96 -0.85 -6.98 -9.88
N ALA A 97 0.08 -6.33 -9.21
CA ALA A 97 0.16 -4.88 -9.13
C ALA A 97 1.58 -4.38 -9.40
N ASP A 98 1.68 -3.30 -10.17
CA ASP A 98 2.87 -2.52 -10.40
C ASP A 98 2.88 -1.34 -9.43
N ILE A 99 3.87 -1.33 -8.52
CA ILE A 99 3.98 -0.33 -7.45
C ILE A 99 5.25 0.47 -7.64
N TYR A 100 5.10 1.78 -7.77
CA TYR A 100 6.17 2.78 -7.76
C TYR A 100 6.09 3.58 -6.46
N LEU A 101 7.24 3.79 -5.84
CA LEU A 101 7.39 4.58 -4.62
C LEU A 101 8.76 5.27 -4.64
N GLU A 102 8.76 6.60 -4.60
CA GLU A 102 9.96 7.42 -4.68
C GLU A 102 9.86 8.59 -3.70
N GLU A 103 10.94 8.88 -2.97
CA GLU A 103 11.00 10.05 -2.09
C GLU A 103 11.07 11.33 -2.93
N LYS A 104 10.29 12.34 -2.54
CA LYS A 104 10.25 13.66 -3.18
C LYS A 104 11.42 14.55 -2.79
#